data_AF-A0A357KSY0-F1
#
_entry.id   AF-A0A357KSY0-F1
#
_cell.length_a   1.000
_cell.length_b   1.000
_cell.length_c   1.000
_cell.angle_alpha   90.00
_cell.angle_beta   90.00
_cell.angle_gamma   90.00
#
_symmetry.space_group_name_H-M   'P 1'
#
loop_
_entity.id
_entity.type
_entity.pdbx_description
1 polymer ?
#
loop_
_entity_poly.entity_id
_entity_poly.type
_entity_poly.pdbx_seq_one_letter_code
_entity_poly.pdbx_strand_id
1 'polypeptide(L)'
;MPLRPPPEAPQADPRDAGLLADVALGAVRLTPEQGLALLTAAPTLTLGRWADARCRSLHGDSLRTYIIDRNINYTNVCSAKCTFCAFRRDADDHDAYTLDPAQIHDKIGELVAIGGTQILMQGGMNPALPLEWYTSLLRGIKDRFPQVHIHAFSPPEFIEFVRFFDPPGSTLEAKIRWVMVRLRDAGLDSLPGGGGEIFAEPVRRRIGLGKCDAEAWLTTMYVAHTLGMFTSATMMFGHIEGHADRIHHMHLVRRWQDRALEEASRHQGVKASSEGRASSPASPSMAGCLDGSMPSALGHYKAFISWPFQRENTPLGRVRDWGDRPEEQEPGAVFPGDLVANLTGDGDPRAGTEFGRRVRRAGAIEYLRTQAVSRLFLDNIYSIGASWVTMGPHVGQTALAFGANDMGSVMMEENVVSAAGTTYCLNEPVLCRLIREAGFIPAQRDNAYDILRVHDTASSPDRRVTDWSAHRAKRLHVQTEPPEAATVELTTSAAS
;
A
#
# COMPACT_ATOMS: atom_id res chain seq x y z
N MET A 1 19.40 3.58 4.92
CA MET A 1 19.27 2.15 4.53
C MET A 1 20.63 1.68 4.06
N PRO A 2 21.03 0.42 4.33
CA PRO A 2 22.31 -0.08 3.83
C PRO A 2 22.31 -0.08 2.30
N LEU A 3 23.39 0.41 1.68
CA LEU A 3 23.55 0.47 0.22
C LEU A 3 23.87 -0.90 -0.39
N ARG A 4 24.23 -1.89 0.44
CA ARG A 4 24.44 -3.28 0.04
C ARG A 4 23.50 -4.18 0.82
N PRO A 5 22.86 -5.16 0.17
CA PRO A 5 22.04 -6.14 0.87
C PRO A 5 22.86 -6.90 1.93
N PRO A 6 22.29 -7.21 3.11
CA PRO A 6 22.91 -8.12 4.05
C PRO A 6 23.14 -9.51 3.43
N PRO A 7 24.15 -10.28 3.87
CA PRO A 7 24.34 -11.64 3.41
C PRO A 7 23.17 -12.55 3.80
N GLU A 8 23.00 -13.64 3.05
CA GLU A 8 22.07 -14.72 3.38
C GLU A 8 22.79 -15.87 4.10
N ALA A 9 22.06 -16.61 4.93
CA ALA A 9 22.54 -17.81 5.63
C ALA A 9 21.63 -19.01 5.33
N PRO A 10 21.65 -19.56 4.09
CA PRO A 10 20.63 -20.49 3.60
C PRO A 10 20.56 -21.82 4.36
N GLN A 11 21.66 -22.23 5.00
CA GLN A 11 21.75 -23.50 5.73
C GLN A 11 21.29 -23.41 7.19
N ALA A 12 21.04 -22.19 7.70
CA ALA A 12 20.61 -22.00 9.08
C ALA A 12 19.11 -22.33 9.23
N ASP A 13 18.73 -22.95 10.36
CA ASP A 13 17.30 -23.16 10.69
C ASP A 13 16.65 -21.78 10.84
N PRO A 14 15.59 -21.45 10.07
CA PRO A 14 14.89 -20.18 10.17
C PRO A 14 14.36 -19.86 11.58
N ARG A 15 14.17 -20.88 12.43
CA ARG A 15 13.66 -20.74 13.80
C ARG A 15 14.77 -20.64 14.85
N ASP A 16 16.04 -20.75 14.43
CA ASP A 16 17.17 -20.57 15.32
C ASP A 16 17.18 -19.15 15.90
N ALA A 17 17.36 -19.06 17.22
CA ALA A 17 17.33 -17.78 17.92
C ALA A 17 18.52 -16.89 17.57
N GLY A 18 19.69 -17.46 17.25
CA GLY A 18 20.87 -16.73 16.80
C GLY A 18 20.64 -16.09 15.44
N LEU A 19 20.15 -16.88 14.48
CA LEU A 19 19.76 -16.36 13.16
C LEU A 19 18.73 -15.22 13.28
N LEU A 20 17.67 -15.41 14.07
CA LEU A 20 16.63 -14.39 14.24
C LEU A 20 17.15 -13.12 14.94
N ALA A 21 18.13 -13.25 15.83
CA ALA A 21 18.82 -12.10 16.41
C ALA A 21 19.61 -11.32 15.36
N ASP A 22 20.36 -12.01 14.51
CA ASP A 22 21.11 -11.40 13.41
C ASP A 22 20.19 -10.74 12.38
N VAL A 23 19.05 -11.36 12.07
CA VAL A 23 18.00 -10.77 11.22
C VAL A 23 17.43 -9.50 11.87
N ALA A 24 17.13 -9.55 13.17
CA ALA A 24 16.62 -8.39 13.90
C ALA A 24 17.62 -7.22 13.88
N LEU A 25 18.91 -7.49 14.02
CA LEU A 25 19.96 -6.48 13.89
C LEU A 25 20.21 -6.04 12.44
N GLY A 26 19.72 -6.80 11.45
CA GLY A 26 19.95 -6.55 10.03
C GLY A 26 21.34 -6.96 9.57
N ALA A 27 22.00 -7.85 10.31
CA ALA A 27 23.31 -8.41 9.98
C ALA A 27 23.20 -9.49 8.90
N VAL A 28 22.05 -10.17 8.81
CA VAL A 28 21.73 -11.15 7.77
C VAL A 28 20.31 -10.92 7.26
N ARG A 29 20.02 -11.38 6.05
CA ARG A 29 18.66 -11.39 5.48
C ARG A 29 18.16 -12.81 5.26
N LEU A 30 16.85 -12.99 5.35
CA LEU A 30 16.20 -14.29 5.16
C LEU A 30 16.14 -14.68 3.68
N THR A 31 16.33 -15.96 3.38
CA THR A 31 15.98 -16.52 2.06
C THR A 31 14.46 -16.70 1.92
N PRO A 32 13.91 -16.79 0.69
CA PRO A 32 12.50 -17.12 0.47
C PRO A 32 12.03 -18.38 1.22
N GLU A 33 12.84 -19.43 1.24
CA GLU A 33 12.52 -20.70 1.93
C GLU A 33 12.42 -20.49 3.44
N GLN A 34 13.35 -19.71 4.02
CA GLN A 34 13.31 -19.35 5.43
C GLN A 34 12.09 -18.49 5.76
N GLY A 35 11.76 -17.52 4.92
CA GLY A 35 10.54 -16.70 5.06
C GLY A 35 9.26 -17.54 5.04
N LEU A 36 9.17 -18.52 4.14
CA LEU A 36 8.03 -19.44 4.05
C LEU A 36 7.93 -20.35 5.27
N ALA A 37 9.05 -20.90 5.74
CA ALA A 37 9.10 -21.72 6.93
C ALA A 37 8.69 -20.94 8.19
N LEU A 38 9.11 -19.67 8.32
CA LEU A 38 8.66 -18.80 9.40
C LEU A 38 7.15 -18.55 9.33
N LEU A 39 6.63 -18.19 8.15
CA LEU A 39 5.21 -17.90 7.97
C LEU A 39 4.32 -19.09 8.28
N THR A 40 4.74 -20.32 7.98
CA THR A 40 3.91 -21.52 8.11
C THR A 40 4.13 -22.29 9.41
N ALA A 41 5.35 -22.26 10.00
CA ALA A 41 5.71 -23.16 11.10
C ALA A 41 6.20 -22.47 12.38
N ALA A 42 6.61 -21.21 12.35
CA ALA A 42 7.10 -20.55 13.57
C ALA A 42 5.96 -20.24 14.56
N PRO A 43 6.16 -20.34 15.88
CA PRO A 43 5.17 -19.88 16.86
C PRO A 43 4.87 -18.38 16.71
N THR A 44 3.59 -18.00 16.74
CA THR A 44 3.15 -16.61 16.49
C THR A 44 3.81 -15.59 17.42
N LEU A 45 3.92 -15.90 18.72
CA LEU A 45 4.55 -14.98 19.68
C LEU A 45 6.06 -14.84 19.45
N THR A 46 6.72 -15.90 18.97
CA THR A 46 8.13 -15.84 18.57
C THR A 46 8.32 -14.91 17.38
N LEU A 47 7.44 -14.98 16.37
CA LEU A 47 7.45 -14.04 15.24
C LEU A 47 7.26 -12.60 15.71
N GLY A 48 6.26 -12.34 16.56
CA GLY A 48 6.00 -11.01 17.12
C GLY A 48 7.22 -10.44 17.83
N ARG A 49 7.82 -11.21 18.74
CA ARG A 49 9.03 -10.81 19.49
C ARG A 49 10.17 -10.37 18.57
N TRP A 50 10.52 -11.16 17.57
CA TRP A 50 11.64 -10.85 16.68
C TRP A 50 11.32 -9.73 15.70
N ALA A 51 10.07 -9.65 15.23
CA ALA A 51 9.62 -8.56 14.38
C ALA A 51 9.62 -7.21 15.13
N ASP A 52 9.18 -7.18 16.40
CA ASP A 52 9.29 -5.99 17.26
C ASP A 52 10.75 -5.62 17.51
N ALA A 53 11.62 -6.60 17.80
CA ALA A 53 13.06 -6.36 17.95
C ALA A 53 13.67 -5.72 16.68
N ARG A 54 13.32 -6.21 15.49
CA ARG A 54 13.73 -5.62 14.21
C ARG A 54 13.16 -4.20 14.03
N CYS A 55 11.91 -3.98 14.42
CA CYS A 55 11.30 -2.65 14.35
C CYS A 55 12.04 -1.66 15.27
N ARG A 56 12.37 -2.07 16.49
CA ARG A 56 13.13 -1.26 17.45
C ARG A 56 14.54 -0.96 16.98
N SER A 57 15.22 -1.90 16.35
CA SER A 57 16.56 -1.66 15.80
C SER A 57 16.57 -0.59 14.70
N LEU A 58 15.45 -0.43 13.97
CA LEU A 58 15.32 0.52 12.86
C LEU A 58 14.74 1.88 13.28
N HIS A 59 13.81 1.89 14.23
CA HIS A 59 13.01 3.06 14.58
C HIS A 59 13.17 3.52 16.03
N GLY A 60 13.97 2.81 16.82
CA GLY A 60 14.11 3.05 18.25
C GLY A 60 12.96 2.49 19.09
N ASP A 61 13.10 2.63 20.40
CA ASP A 61 12.24 1.95 21.37
C ASP A 61 10.94 2.68 21.69
N SER A 62 10.87 3.98 21.43
CA SER A 62 9.83 4.84 21.96
C SER A 62 8.81 5.30 20.93
N LEU A 63 9.22 5.72 19.73
CA LEU A 63 8.32 6.36 18.77
C LEU A 63 7.55 5.36 17.90
N ARG A 64 6.27 5.64 17.67
CA ARG A 64 5.47 5.03 16.60
C ARG A 64 4.67 6.10 15.90
N THR A 65 4.57 6.00 14.58
CA THR A 65 4.13 7.10 13.73
C THR A 65 2.69 6.94 13.24
N TYR A 66 2.10 8.06 12.83
CA TYR A 66 0.91 8.13 12.00
C TYR A 66 1.02 9.36 11.08
N ILE A 67 0.19 9.42 10.05
CA ILE A 67 0.07 10.58 9.16
C ILE A 67 -1.33 11.18 9.24
N ILE A 68 -1.44 12.48 8.96
CA ILE A 68 -2.73 13.11 8.67
C ILE A 68 -2.78 13.33 7.16
N ASP A 69 -3.42 12.40 6.46
CA ASP A 69 -3.67 12.52 5.03
C ASP A 69 -5.17 12.46 4.72
N ARG A 70 -5.51 12.62 3.44
CA ARG A 70 -6.86 12.34 2.94
C ARG A 70 -6.83 11.40 1.76
N ASN A 71 -7.60 10.33 1.85
CA ASN A 71 -7.92 9.46 0.72
C ASN A 71 -8.93 10.15 -0.18
N ILE A 72 -8.58 10.34 -1.46
CA ILE A 72 -9.45 10.95 -2.46
C ILE A 72 -9.58 9.97 -3.63
N ASN A 73 -10.79 9.44 -3.81
CA ASN A 73 -11.12 8.67 -4.99
C ASN A 73 -11.80 9.56 -6.02
N TYR A 74 -11.01 10.08 -6.98
CA TYR A 74 -11.48 11.06 -7.96
C TYR A 74 -12.49 10.49 -8.97
N THR A 75 -12.53 9.18 -9.15
CA THR A 75 -13.56 8.47 -9.91
C THR A 75 -13.67 7.02 -9.43
N ASN A 76 -14.86 6.43 -9.53
CA ASN A 76 -15.06 4.99 -9.37
C ASN A 76 -15.29 4.26 -10.72
N VAL A 77 -15.35 5.01 -11.84
CA VAL A 77 -15.45 4.45 -13.20
C VAL A 77 -14.15 3.77 -13.57
N CYS A 78 -14.20 2.48 -13.92
CA CYS A 78 -12.98 1.70 -14.08
C CYS A 78 -13.07 0.67 -15.22
N SER A 79 -12.06 0.65 -16.08
CA SER A 79 -11.94 -0.34 -17.18
C SER A 79 -11.66 -1.77 -16.69
N ALA A 80 -11.11 -1.95 -15.49
CA ALA A 80 -10.80 -3.28 -14.94
C ALA A 80 -11.99 -3.94 -14.23
N LYS A 81 -12.01 -5.27 -14.28
CA LYS A 81 -13.07 -6.13 -13.73
C LYS A 81 -12.54 -7.03 -12.62
N CYS A 82 -11.79 -6.43 -11.69
CA CYS A 82 -11.19 -7.14 -10.56
C CYS A 82 -12.26 -7.83 -9.71
N THR A 83 -12.12 -9.13 -9.45
CA THR A 83 -13.14 -9.90 -8.74
C THR A 83 -13.18 -9.61 -7.24
N PHE A 84 -12.14 -8.97 -6.71
CA PHE A 84 -12.02 -8.56 -5.30
C PHE A 84 -12.42 -7.10 -5.05
N CYS A 85 -12.80 -6.33 -6.09
CA CYS A 85 -13.07 -4.91 -5.95
C CYS A 85 -14.59 -4.65 -5.88
N ALA A 86 -15.06 -4.10 -4.77
CA ALA A 86 -16.44 -3.64 -4.62
C ALA A 86 -16.65 -2.19 -5.09
N PHE A 87 -15.56 -1.44 -5.32
CA PHE A 87 -15.59 -0.02 -5.63
C PHE A 87 -15.82 0.29 -7.12
N ARG A 88 -15.38 -0.60 -8.03
CA ARG A 88 -15.43 -0.35 -9.47
C ARG A 88 -16.86 -0.22 -10.00
N ARG A 89 -17.07 0.73 -10.91
CA ARG A 89 -18.30 0.91 -11.68
C ARG A 89 -18.01 0.95 -13.18
N ASP A 90 -18.95 0.42 -13.96
CA ASP A 90 -19.06 0.74 -15.38
C ASP A 90 -19.65 2.17 -15.50
N ALA A 91 -19.40 2.86 -16.60
CA ALA A 91 -19.68 4.31 -16.70
C ALA A 91 -21.18 4.66 -16.62
N ASP A 92 -22.05 3.69 -16.92
CA ASP A 92 -23.50 3.78 -16.91
C ASP A 92 -24.15 3.25 -15.62
N ASP A 93 -23.35 2.75 -14.67
CA ASP A 93 -23.86 2.36 -13.36
C ASP A 93 -24.44 3.59 -12.62
N HIS A 94 -25.58 3.43 -11.96
CA HIS A 94 -26.30 4.54 -11.30
C HIS A 94 -25.50 5.31 -10.23
N ASP A 95 -24.49 4.67 -9.63
CA ASP A 95 -23.61 5.24 -8.61
C ASP A 95 -22.19 5.51 -9.16
N ALA A 96 -22.02 5.52 -10.49
CA ALA A 96 -20.80 5.94 -11.15
C ALA A 96 -20.58 7.46 -11.00
N TYR A 97 -19.34 7.88 -10.73
CA TYR A 97 -18.98 9.28 -10.60
C TYR A 97 -17.55 9.58 -11.04
N THR A 98 -17.34 10.84 -11.43
CA THR A 98 -16.01 11.49 -11.50
C THR A 98 -16.16 12.84 -10.83
N LEU A 99 -15.31 13.12 -9.84
CA LEU A 99 -15.34 14.39 -9.11
C LEU A 99 -14.89 15.54 -10.00
N ASP A 100 -15.56 16.68 -9.89
CA ASP A 100 -15.05 17.93 -10.43
C ASP A 100 -13.78 18.35 -9.66
N PRO A 101 -12.76 18.93 -10.33
CA PRO A 101 -11.58 19.47 -9.64
C PRO A 101 -11.90 20.41 -8.48
N ALA A 102 -12.97 21.21 -8.55
CA ALA A 102 -13.43 22.05 -7.44
C ALA A 102 -13.76 21.23 -6.18
N GLN A 103 -14.49 20.13 -6.32
CA GLN A 103 -14.81 19.23 -5.20
C GLN A 103 -13.54 18.61 -4.61
N ILE A 104 -12.54 18.30 -5.44
CA ILE A 104 -11.24 17.82 -4.97
C ILE A 104 -10.52 18.92 -4.17
N HIS A 105 -10.54 20.17 -4.64
CA HIS A 105 -9.95 21.29 -3.89
C HIS A 105 -10.63 21.53 -2.54
N ASP A 106 -11.97 21.43 -2.46
CA ASP A 106 -12.71 21.59 -1.21
C ASP A 106 -12.30 20.51 -0.20
N LYS A 107 -12.21 19.25 -0.65
CA LYS A 107 -11.70 18.13 0.16
C LYS A 107 -10.26 18.38 0.65
N ILE A 108 -9.40 18.99 -0.16
CA ILE A 108 -8.03 19.34 0.24
C ILE A 108 -8.02 20.51 1.24
N GLY A 109 -8.90 21.49 1.06
CA GLY A 109 -9.08 22.60 2.01
C GLY A 109 -9.44 22.11 3.41
N GLU A 110 -10.39 21.17 3.51
CA GLU A 110 -10.76 20.50 4.76
C GLU A 110 -9.56 19.76 5.42
N LEU A 111 -8.74 19.07 4.62
CA LEU A 111 -7.52 18.40 5.10
C LEU A 111 -6.52 19.42 5.67
N VAL A 112 -6.25 20.49 4.94
CA VAL A 112 -5.32 21.54 5.36
C VAL A 112 -5.81 22.21 6.65
N ALA A 113 -7.13 22.41 6.80
CA ALA A 113 -7.73 23.01 8.00
C ALA A 113 -7.46 22.21 9.28
N ILE A 114 -7.28 20.88 9.19
CA ILE A 114 -6.91 20.03 10.33
C ILE A 114 -5.40 19.78 10.45
N GLY A 115 -4.58 20.46 9.65
CA GLY A 115 -3.12 20.34 9.67
C GLY A 115 -2.58 19.11 8.94
N GLY A 116 -3.35 18.55 8.01
CA GLY A 116 -2.89 17.49 7.12
C GLY A 116 -1.94 18.00 6.04
N THR A 117 -1.03 17.13 5.61
CA THR A 117 0.11 17.49 4.74
C THR A 117 0.19 16.65 3.46
N GLN A 118 -0.71 15.69 3.28
CA GLN A 118 -0.68 14.76 2.17
C GLN A 118 -2.09 14.42 1.68
N ILE A 119 -2.24 14.21 0.37
CA ILE A 119 -3.35 13.44 -0.18
C ILE A 119 -2.87 12.10 -0.70
N LEU A 120 -3.67 11.05 -0.48
CA LEU A 120 -3.60 9.79 -1.20
C LEU A 120 -4.71 9.79 -2.26
N MET A 121 -4.36 9.97 -3.53
CA MET A 121 -5.36 10.12 -4.61
C MET A 121 -5.27 8.97 -5.63
N GLN A 122 -6.31 8.15 -5.69
CA GLN A 122 -6.38 6.97 -6.57
C GLN A 122 -7.80 6.77 -7.06
N GLY A 123 -7.98 6.45 -8.34
CA GLY A 123 -9.30 6.30 -8.93
C GLY A 123 -9.48 4.99 -9.68
N GLY A 124 -10.68 4.83 -10.23
CA GLY A 124 -10.89 3.91 -11.33
C GLY A 124 -10.13 4.36 -12.60
N MET A 125 -9.80 3.38 -13.45
CA MET A 125 -9.10 3.62 -14.72
C MET A 125 -10.11 4.07 -15.77
N ASN A 126 -10.47 5.36 -15.74
CA ASN A 126 -11.50 5.97 -16.57
C ASN A 126 -10.92 6.45 -17.92
N PRO A 127 -11.27 5.83 -19.07
CA PRO A 127 -10.75 6.21 -20.39
C PRO A 127 -11.28 7.54 -20.93
N ALA A 128 -12.32 8.11 -20.31
CA ALA A 128 -12.88 9.40 -20.73
C ALA A 128 -12.04 10.61 -20.28
N LEU A 129 -11.07 10.40 -19.38
CA LEU A 129 -10.24 11.47 -18.84
C LEU A 129 -8.94 11.61 -19.65
N PRO A 130 -8.74 12.72 -20.37
CA PRO A 130 -7.50 12.96 -21.14
C PRO A 130 -6.34 13.35 -20.20
N LEU A 131 -5.11 13.26 -20.70
CA LEU A 131 -3.90 13.61 -19.92
C LEU A 131 -3.93 15.05 -19.39
N GLU A 132 -4.51 15.97 -20.17
CA GLU A 132 -4.69 17.38 -19.81
C GLU A 132 -5.53 17.54 -18.54
N TRP A 133 -6.52 16.68 -18.31
CA TRP A 133 -7.33 16.69 -17.09
C TRP A 133 -6.46 16.41 -15.86
N TYR A 134 -5.63 15.37 -15.92
CA TYR A 134 -4.73 14.99 -14.83
C TYR A 134 -3.67 16.06 -14.56
N THR A 135 -3.02 16.58 -15.60
CA THR A 135 -2.00 17.62 -15.41
C THR A 135 -2.60 18.94 -14.92
N SER A 136 -3.81 19.31 -15.35
CA SER A 136 -4.51 20.50 -14.86
C SER A 136 -4.95 20.34 -13.42
N LEU A 137 -5.42 19.16 -13.03
CA LEU A 137 -5.76 18.84 -11.64
C LEU A 137 -4.54 18.99 -10.72
N LEU A 138 -3.40 18.39 -11.07
CA LEU A 138 -2.19 18.46 -10.26
C LEU A 138 -1.68 19.89 -10.09
N ARG A 139 -1.63 20.67 -11.18
CA ARG A 139 -1.23 22.10 -11.12
C ARG A 139 -2.19 22.90 -10.26
N GLY A 140 -3.50 22.71 -10.47
CA GLY A 140 -4.54 23.39 -9.68
C GLY A 140 -4.47 23.09 -8.18
N ILE A 141 -4.04 21.87 -7.80
CA ILE A 141 -3.76 21.52 -6.41
C ILE A 141 -2.51 22.25 -5.91
N LYS A 142 -1.39 22.19 -6.64
CA LYS A 142 -0.14 22.84 -6.21
C LYS A 142 -0.22 24.36 -6.14
N ASP A 143 -1.00 24.99 -7.03
CA ASP A 143 -1.21 26.44 -7.03
C ASP A 143 -1.98 26.90 -5.78
N ARG A 144 -2.96 26.11 -5.32
CA ARG A 144 -3.82 26.43 -4.17
C ARG A 144 -3.25 25.95 -2.83
N PHE A 145 -2.59 24.79 -2.85
CA PHE A 145 -2.12 24.08 -1.68
C PHE A 145 -0.65 23.61 -1.87
N PRO A 146 0.30 24.54 -2.05
CA PRO A 146 1.70 24.20 -2.36
C PRO A 146 2.37 23.34 -1.28
N GLN A 147 1.87 23.39 -0.05
CA GLN A 147 2.35 22.59 1.09
C GLN A 147 1.87 21.13 1.08
N VAL A 148 0.89 20.78 0.24
CA VAL A 148 0.33 19.42 0.21
C VAL A 148 1.16 18.52 -0.69
N HIS A 149 1.59 17.40 -0.13
CA HIS A 149 2.24 16.31 -0.85
C HIS A 149 1.21 15.47 -1.60
N ILE A 150 1.37 15.34 -2.91
CA ILE A 150 0.49 14.59 -3.80
C ILE A 150 1.04 13.18 -3.98
N HIS A 151 0.50 12.24 -3.19
CA HIS A 151 0.74 10.80 -3.33
C HIS A 151 -0.38 10.20 -4.19
N ALA A 152 -0.18 10.10 -5.50
CA ALA A 152 -1.28 9.82 -6.43
C ALA A 152 -0.91 8.83 -7.54
N PHE A 153 -1.96 8.20 -8.08
CA PHE A 153 -1.94 7.25 -9.20
C PHE A 153 -1.10 6.00 -8.96
N SER A 154 -1.78 4.86 -8.89
CA SER A 154 -1.16 3.55 -8.74
C SER A 154 -0.59 3.01 -10.05
N PRO A 155 0.27 1.97 -10.00
CA PRO A 155 0.78 1.36 -11.22
C PRO A 155 -0.27 0.88 -12.23
N PRO A 156 -1.41 0.26 -11.83
CA PRO A 156 -2.49 -0.02 -12.78
C PRO A 156 -2.97 1.21 -13.57
N GLU A 157 -3.11 2.36 -12.91
CA GLU A 157 -3.50 3.63 -13.57
C GLU A 157 -2.43 4.06 -14.57
N PHE A 158 -1.14 3.99 -14.24
CA PHE A 158 -0.05 4.29 -15.17
C PHE A 158 -0.02 3.37 -16.41
N ILE A 159 -0.31 2.09 -16.24
CA ILE A 159 -0.38 1.15 -17.37
C ILE A 159 -1.57 1.49 -18.27
N GLU A 160 -2.70 1.85 -17.70
CA GLU A 160 -3.84 2.33 -18.50
C GLU A 160 -3.57 3.72 -19.10
N PHE A 161 -2.83 4.62 -18.46
CA PHE A 161 -2.38 5.88 -19.08
C PHE A 161 -1.50 5.62 -20.30
N VAL A 162 -0.60 4.64 -20.25
CA VAL A 162 0.19 4.23 -21.42
C VAL A 162 -0.73 3.73 -22.53
N ARG A 163 -1.78 2.98 -22.20
CA ARG A 163 -2.74 2.47 -23.18
C ARG A 163 -3.65 3.57 -23.75
N PHE A 164 -4.13 4.50 -22.92
CA PHE A 164 -5.08 5.53 -23.30
C PHE A 164 -4.42 6.68 -24.07
N PHE A 165 -3.21 7.08 -23.67
CA PHE A 165 -2.51 8.23 -24.24
C PHE A 165 -1.51 7.85 -25.35
N ASP A 166 -1.27 6.54 -25.56
CA ASP A 166 -0.32 5.98 -26.52
C ASP A 166 0.99 6.79 -26.64
N PRO A 167 1.76 6.91 -25.54
CA PRO A 167 2.96 7.73 -25.54
C PRO A 167 4.05 7.11 -26.43
N PRO A 168 4.95 7.94 -27.00
CA PRO A 168 6.07 7.46 -27.78
C PRO A 168 7.04 6.64 -26.91
N GLY A 169 7.71 5.66 -27.53
CA GLY A 169 8.71 4.82 -26.88
C GLY A 169 8.64 3.37 -27.36
N SER A 170 9.81 2.71 -27.44
CA SER A 170 9.92 1.31 -27.86
C SER A 170 9.78 0.30 -26.72
N THR A 171 9.85 0.75 -25.47
CA THR A 171 9.74 -0.10 -24.27
C THR A 171 8.65 0.41 -23.35
N LEU A 172 8.10 -0.50 -22.52
CA LEU A 172 7.13 -0.13 -21.49
C LEU A 172 7.71 0.92 -20.53
N GLU A 173 8.97 0.76 -20.12
CA GLU A 173 9.66 1.72 -19.26
C GLU A 173 9.69 3.13 -19.86
N ALA A 174 10.05 3.26 -21.15
CA ALA A 174 10.09 4.55 -21.84
C ALA A 174 8.70 5.21 -21.92
N LYS A 175 7.67 4.40 -22.22
CA LYS A 175 6.28 4.85 -22.28
C LYS A 175 5.76 5.32 -20.92
N ILE A 176 6.01 4.56 -19.85
CA ILE A 176 5.67 4.96 -18.48
C ILE A 176 6.39 6.26 -18.11
N ARG A 177 7.71 6.34 -18.37
CA ARG A 177 8.52 7.52 -18.07
C ARG A 177 7.98 8.77 -18.75
N TRP A 178 7.54 8.66 -20.00
CA TRP A 178 6.96 9.79 -20.74
C TRP A 178 5.73 10.39 -20.05
N VAL A 179 4.82 9.52 -19.54
CA VAL A 179 3.63 9.94 -18.81
C VAL A 179 4.03 10.51 -17.44
N MET A 180 4.89 9.78 -16.73
CA MET A 180 5.26 10.10 -15.35
C MET A 180 6.01 11.42 -15.23
N VAL A 181 6.90 11.74 -16.17
CA VAL A 181 7.58 13.04 -16.22
C VAL A 181 6.56 14.18 -16.33
N ARG A 182 5.53 14.05 -17.18
CA ARG A 182 4.50 15.09 -17.34
C ARG A 182 3.65 15.28 -16.09
N LEU A 183 3.31 14.18 -15.40
CA LEU A 183 2.57 14.24 -14.14
C LEU A 183 3.44 14.83 -13.02
N ARG A 184 4.71 14.43 -12.92
CA ARG A 184 5.69 15.01 -11.97
C ARG A 184 5.86 16.51 -12.20
N ASP A 185 6.10 16.92 -13.44
CA ASP A 185 6.28 18.34 -13.80
C ASP A 185 4.98 19.15 -13.58
N ALA A 186 3.82 18.49 -13.53
CA ALA A 186 2.54 19.09 -13.17
C ALA A 186 2.29 19.14 -11.64
N GLY A 187 3.09 18.47 -10.83
CA GLY A 187 3.00 18.51 -9.36
C GLY A 187 2.89 17.17 -8.64
N LEU A 188 2.98 16.02 -9.32
CA LEU A 188 3.01 14.71 -8.67
C LEU A 188 4.32 14.52 -7.88
N ASP A 189 4.21 14.18 -6.59
CA ASP A 189 5.39 14.03 -5.72
C ASP A 189 5.80 12.57 -5.48
N SER A 190 4.85 11.63 -5.48
CA SER A 190 5.09 10.22 -5.15
C SER A 190 3.96 9.29 -5.62
N LEU A 191 4.21 7.98 -5.65
CA LEU A 191 3.22 6.99 -6.12
C LEU A 191 2.79 6.01 -5.02
N PRO A 192 1.48 5.76 -4.85
CA PRO A 192 0.98 4.74 -3.93
C PRO A 192 1.12 3.32 -4.47
N GLY A 193 1.31 2.38 -3.55
CA GLY A 193 1.48 0.96 -3.80
C GLY A 193 0.23 0.20 -4.22
N GLY A 194 -0.86 0.90 -4.56
CA GLY A 194 -2.13 0.28 -4.94
C GLY A 194 -1.97 -0.71 -6.10
N GLY A 195 -2.77 -1.77 -6.09
CA GLY A 195 -2.77 -2.76 -7.16
C GLY A 195 -1.65 -3.78 -7.16
N GLY A 196 -0.90 -3.87 -6.05
CA GLY A 196 0.09 -4.93 -5.86
C GLY A 196 -0.55 -6.31 -5.71
N GLU A 197 -1.62 -6.41 -4.90
CA GLU A 197 -2.37 -7.64 -4.60
C GLU A 197 -1.45 -8.85 -4.34
N ILE A 198 -1.53 -9.90 -5.16
CA ILE A 198 -0.57 -11.00 -5.23
C ILE A 198 0.06 -11.03 -6.63
N PHE A 199 1.38 -11.14 -6.67
CA PHE A 199 2.15 -11.13 -7.91
C PHE A 199 2.19 -12.46 -8.65
N ALA A 200 1.99 -13.57 -7.95
CA ALA A 200 1.96 -14.89 -8.57
C ALA A 200 0.95 -14.93 -9.72
N GLU A 201 1.44 -15.34 -10.90
CA GLU A 201 0.71 -15.27 -12.16
C GLU A 201 -0.61 -16.05 -12.10
N PRO A 202 -0.69 -17.29 -11.54
CA PRO A 202 -1.94 -18.03 -11.37
C PRO A 202 -3.01 -17.29 -10.58
N VAL A 203 -2.61 -16.63 -9.50
CA VAL A 203 -3.52 -15.86 -8.64
C VAL A 203 -3.99 -14.61 -9.39
N ARG A 204 -3.05 -13.87 -9.97
CA ARG A 204 -3.34 -12.60 -10.65
C ARG A 204 -4.27 -12.79 -11.86
N ARG A 205 -4.10 -13.85 -12.65
CA ARG A 205 -5.01 -14.21 -13.76
C ARG A 205 -6.45 -14.47 -13.30
N ARG A 206 -6.65 -14.94 -12.07
CA ARG A 206 -7.97 -15.25 -11.52
C ARG A 206 -8.66 -14.03 -10.92
N ILE A 207 -7.90 -13.15 -10.27
CA ILE A 207 -8.50 -12.06 -9.45
C ILE A 207 -8.42 -10.68 -10.13
N GLY A 208 -7.41 -10.44 -10.96
CA GLY A 208 -7.07 -9.12 -11.52
C GLY A 208 -7.42 -8.96 -12.99
N LEU A 209 -8.65 -9.28 -13.40
CA LEU A 209 -9.08 -9.16 -14.82
C LEU A 209 -8.96 -7.71 -15.30
N GLY A 210 -8.16 -7.47 -16.34
CA GLY A 210 -7.91 -6.14 -16.90
C GLY A 210 -6.98 -5.25 -16.06
N LYS A 211 -6.29 -5.82 -15.06
CA LYS A 211 -5.25 -5.14 -14.28
C LYS A 211 -3.88 -5.49 -14.85
N CYS A 212 -2.89 -4.61 -14.66
CA CYS A 212 -1.50 -4.88 -15.04
C CYS A 212 -0.95 -6.14 -14.35
N ASP A 213 0.08 -6.77 -14.89
CA ASP A 213 0.79 -7.89 -14.27
C ASP A 213 1.86 -7.41 -13.25
N ALA A 214 2.63 -8.34 -12.68
CA ALA A 214 3.64 -8.03 -11.69
C ALA A 214 4.81 -7.22 -12.27
N GLU A 215 5.28 -7.58 -13.47
CA GLU A 215 6.41 -6.90 -14.11
C GLU A 215 6.06 -5.46 -14.49
N ALA A 216 4.87 -5.22 -15.04
CA ALA A 216 4.38 -3.89 -15.35
C ALA A 216 4.19 -3.04 -14.08
N TRP A 217 3.70 -3.63 -12.99
CA TRP A 217 3.58 -2.95 -11.70
C TRP A 217 4.95 -2.54 -11.15
N LEU A 218 5.92 -3.47 -11.14
CA LEU A 218 7.27 -3.24 -10.63
C LEU A 218 8.06 -2.26 -11.51
N THR A 219 7.90 -2.35 -12.84
CA THR A 219 8.49 -1.41 -13.81
C THR A 219 8.00 0.01 -13.54
N THR A 220 6.71 0.19 -13.26
CA THR A 220 6.16 1.53 -12.96
C THR A 220 6.80 2.13 -11.72
N MET A 221 6.89 1.35 -10.64
CA MET A 221 7.52 1.81 -9.39
C MET A 221 9.00 2.14 -9.59
N TYR A 222 9.71 1.31 -10.34
CA TYR A 222 11.11 1.56 -10.69
C TYR A 222 11.29 2.83 -11.52
N VAL A 223 10.42 3.10 -12.50
CA VAL A 223 10.46 4.39 -13.22
C VAL A 223 10.28 5.55 -12.24
N ALA A 224 9.37 5.46 -11.27
CA ALA A 224 9.22 6.50 -10.26
C ALA A 224 10.50 6.69 -9.42
N HIS A 225 11.12 5.59 -8.99
CA HIS A 225 12.40 5.59 -8.28
C HIS A 225 13.49 6.26 -9.10
N THR A 226 13.59 5.93 -10.39
CA THR A 226 14.57 6.56 -11.31
C THR A 226 14.41 8.07 -11.45
N LEU A 227 13.19 8.58 -11.21
CA LEU A 227 12.88 10.01 -11.25
C LEU A 227 13.01 10.69 -9.87
N GLY A 228 13.51 10.00 -8.85
CA GLY A 228 13.72 10.54 -7.51
C GLY A 228 12.48 10.46 -6.59
N MET A 229 11.39 9.85 -7.03
CA MET A 229 10.14 9.80 -6.25
C MET A 229 10.12 8.62 -5.28
N PHE A 230 9.62 8.85 -4.07
CA PHE A 230 9.32 7.77 -3.14
C PHE A 230 8.02 7.06 -3.52
N THR A 231 7.92 5.79 -3.14
CA THR A 231 6.69 5.01 -3.36
C THR A 231 6.38 4.13 -2.15
N SER A 232 5.18 3.55 -2.14
CA SER A 232 4.81 2.47 -1.23
C SER A 232 4.57 1.17 -2.02
N ALA A 233 4.59 0.04 -1.34
CA ALA A 233 4.20 -1.26 -1.88
C ALA A 233 3.06 -1.85 -1.03
N THR A 234 2.11 -2.54 -1.66
CA THR A 234 1.00 -3.16 -0.94
C THR A 234 0.79 -4.62 -1.35
N MET A 235 0.30 -5.43 -0.42
CA MET A 235 -0.05 -6.82 -0.65
C MET A 235 -1.41 -7.13 -0.03
N MET A 236 -2.46 -7.24 -0.85
CA MET A 236 -3.73 -7.83 -0.41
C MET A 236 -3.59 -9.33 -0.33
N PHE A 237 -3.98 -9.94 0.79
CA PHE A 237 -3.85 -11.39 1.00
C PHE A 237 -5.02 -11.97 1.79
N GLY A 238 -5.04 -13.29 2.00
CA GLY A 238 -6.12 -13.97 2.69
C GLY A 238 -7.30 -14.26 1.77
N HIS A 239 -7.00 -14.75 0.57
CA HIS A 239 -7.99 -15.15 -0.42
C HIS A 239 -7.67 -16.50 -1.06
N ILE A 240 -7.39 -16.55 -2.37
CA ILE A 240 -7.13 -17.79 -3.12
C ILE A 240 -5.67 -18.22 -3.14
N GLU A 241 -4.76 -17.37 -2.66
CA GLU A 241 -3.31 -17.54 -2.74
C GLU A 241 -2.78 -18.52 -1.69
N GLY A 242 -1.67 -19.18 -2.01
CA GLY A 242 -0.92 -19.95 -1.01
C GLY A 242 0.09 -19.08 -0.26
N HIS A 243 0.65 -19.62 0.81
CA HIS A 243 1.65 -18.89 1.62
C HIS A 243 2.92 -18.56 0.82
N ALA A 244 3.34 -19.45 -0.09
CA ALA A 244 4.52 -19.22 -0.94
C ALA A 244 4.32 -18.02 -1.89
N ASP A 245 3.09 -17.77 -2.36
CA ASP A 245 2.79 -16.61 -3.21
C ASP A 245 3.02 -15.28 -2.47
N ARG A 246 2.77 -15.24 -1.16
CA ARG A 246 3.01 -14.05 -0.32
C ARG A 246 4.51 -13.78 -0.17
N ILE A 247 5.30 -14.84 0.03
CA ILE A 247 6.75 -14.72 0.09
C ILE A 247 7.31 -14.30 -1.27
N HIS A 248 6.84 -14.90 -2.36
CA HIS A 248 7.18 -14.51 -3.72
C HIS A 248 6.88 -13.02 -3.97
N HIS A 249 5.70 -12.53 -3.57
CA HIS A 249 5.36 -11.11 -3.68
C HIS A 249 6.38 -10.23 -2.96
N MET A 250 6.63 -10.51 -1.67
CA MET A 250 7.59 -9.74 -0.87
C MET A 250 9.01 -9.83 -1.44
N HIS A 251 9.41 -10.98 -1.97
CA HIS A 251 10.71 -11.19 -2.58
C HIS A 251 10.90 -10.35 -3.84
N LEU A 252 9.88 -10.22 -4.70
CA LEU A 252 9.94 -9.33 -5.86
C LEU A 252 10.06 -7.86 -5.45
N VAL A 253 9.25 -7.39 -4.49
CA VAL A 253 9.37 -6.01 -3.96
C VAL A 253 10.79 -5.76 -3.43
N ARG A 254 11.31 -6.70 -2.63
CA ARG A 254 12.65 -6.66 -2.05
C ARG A 254 13.75 -6.58 -3.11
N ARG A 255 13.68 -7.43 -4.15
CA ARG A 255 14.68 -7.45 -5.23
C ARG A 255 14.66 -6.20 -6.11
N TRP A 256 13.47 -5.65 -6.38
CA TRP A 256 13.36 -4.43 -7.16
C TRP A 256 13.82 -3.20 -6.38
N GLN A 257 13.62 -3.18 -5.07
CA GLN A 257 14.25 -2.21 -4.17
C GLN A 257 15.78 -2.33 -4.22
N ASP A 258 16.33 -3.54 -4.10
CA ASP A 258 17.79 -3.76 -4.18
C ASP A 258 18.34 -3.20 -5.51
N ARG A 259 17.68 -3.50 -6.63
CA ARG A 259 18.02 -2.94 -7.94
C ARG A 259 18.05 -1.40 -7.94
N ALA A 260 16.99 -0.76 -7.45
CA ALA A 260 16.91 0.71 -7.42
C ALA A 260 18.02 1.33 -6.55
N LEU A 261 18.31 0.75 -5.38
CA LEU A 261 19.34 1.23 -4.45
C LEU A 261 20.77 1.00 -4.97
N GLU A 262 21.03 -0.13 -5.64
CA GLU A 262 22.32 -0.43 -6.26
C GLU A 262 22.63 0.55 -7.39
N GLU A 263 21.64 0.83 -8.25
CA GLU A 263 21.78 1.81 -9.30
C GLU A 263 22.01 3.22 -8.73
N ALA A 264 21.36 3.59 -7.63
CA ALA A 264 21.59 4.86 -6.92
C ALA A 264 23.05 5.03 -6.51
N SER A 265 23.59 3.97 -5.92
CA SER A 265 24.96 3.91 -5.41
C SER A 265 25.98 4.08 -6.53
N ARG A 266 25.74 3.46 -7.69
CA ARG A 266 26.62 3.59 -8.87
C ARG A 266 26.66 5.04 -9.39
N HIS A 267 25.50 5.70 -9.48
CA HIS A 267 25.42 7.08 -9.96
C HIS A 267 26.12 8.07 -9.02
N GLN A 268 26.01 7.88 -7.70
CA GLN A 268 26.71 8.71 -6.70
C GLN A 268 28.23 8.48 -6.73
N GLY A 269 28.69 7.24 -6.89
CA GLY A 269 30.12 6.92 -7.04
C GLY A 269 30.75 7.53 -8.28
N VAL A 270 30.01 7.59 -9.40
CA VAL A 270 30.48 8.25 -10.63
C VAL A 270 30.59 9.77 -10.44
N LYS A 271 29.59 10.44 -9.83
CA LYS A 271 29.65 11.89 -9.54
C LYS A 271 30.83 12.27 -8.62
N ALA A 272 31.06 11.50 -7.56
CA ALA A 272 32.19 11.70 -6.65
C ALA A 272 33.56 11.54 -7.35
N SER A 273 33.66 10.63 -8.34
CA SER A 273 34.88 10.44 -9.13
C SER A 273 35.11 11.54 -10.17
N SER A 274 34.05 12.18 -10.68
CA SER A 274 34.13 13.27 -11.66
C SER A 274 34.37 14.64 -11.04
N GLU A 275 33.95 14.88 -9.80
CA GLU A 275 34.14 16.15 -9.08
C GLU A 275 35.57 16.35 -8.52
N GLY A 276 36.44 15.34 -8.66
CA GLY A 276 37.88 15.42 -8.33
C GLY A 276 38.76 16.20 -9.33
N ARG A 277 38.19 16.90 -10.31
CA ARG A 277 38.92 17.81 -11.22
C ARG A 277 38.19 19.17 -11.31
N ALA A 278 38.82 20.21 -10.79
CA ALA A 278 38.28 21.56 -10.67
C ALA A 278 38.02 22.27 -12.02
N SER A 279 37.00 23.16 -12.08
CA SER A 279 37.16 24.61 -12.38
C SER A 279 35.84 25.42 -12.47
N SER A 280 35.84 26.55 -11.72
CA SER A 280 35.13 27.86 -11.81
C SER A 280 33.61 28.03 -12.11
N PRO A 281 32.97 29.10 -11.58
CA PRO A 281 31.54 29.32 -11.65
C PRO A 281 31.13 30.15 -12.88
N ALA A 282 30.11 29.70 -13.61
CA ALA A 282 29.41 30.51 -14.60
C ALA A 282 27.90 30.45 -14.35
N SER A 283 27.25 31.60 -14.51
CA SER A 283 25.87 31.94 -14.20
C SER A 283 24.80 31.08 -14.91
N PRO A 284 23.58 30.94 -14.37
CA PRO A 284 22.57 30.05 -14.91
C PRO A 284 21.83 30.67 -16.09
N SER A 285 21.80 29.99 -17.24
CA SER A 285 20.87 30.27 -18.33
C SER A 285 19.75 29.23 -18.35
N MET A 286 18.51 29.69 -18.59
CA MET A 286 17.33 28.85 -18.76
C MET A 286 17.35 28.16 -20.13
N ALA A 287 17.85 26.93 -20.19
CA ALA A 287 17.55 25.95 -21.24
C ALA A 287 18.09 24.58 -20.80
N GLY A 288 17.22 23.61 -20.50
CA GLY A 288 17.68 22.29 -20.07
C GLY A 288 16.60 21.30 -19.66
N CYS A 289 15.59 21.07 -20.51
CA CYS A 289 14.73 19.88 -20.41
C CYS A 289 14.99 19.03 -21.64
N LEU A 290 15.71 17.91 -21.48
CA LEU A 290 15.95 16.75 -22.39
C LEU A 290 17.33 16.09 -22.13
N ASP A 291 18.07 16.52 -21.12
CA ASP A 291 19.26 15.85 -20.64
C ASP A 291 18.83 14.82 -19.56
N GLY A 292 19.30 13.58 -19.69
CA GLY A 292 19.00 12.46 -18.79
C GLY A 292 19.72 12.52 -17.44
N SER A 293 19.96 13.71 -16.88
CA SER A 293 20.57 13.86 -15.56
C SER A 293 19.61 13.38 -14.47
N MET A 294 19.98 12.23 -13.92
CA MET A 294 19.28 11.60 -12.80
C MET A 294 19.47 12.43 -11.52
N PRO A 295 18.42 12.62 -10.69
CA PRO A 295 18.51 13.32 -9.40
C PRO A 295 19.63 12.79 -8.49
N SER A 296 20.18 13.62 -7.60
CA SER A 296 21.32 13.25 -6.72
C SER A 296 21.00 12.14 -5.71
N ALA A 297 19.72 11.88 -5.44
CA ALA A 297 19.23 10.71 -4.73
C ALA A 297 18.10 10.06 -5.55
N LEU A 298 18.27 8.77 -5.87
CA LEU A 298 17.19 7.97 -6.45
C LEU A 298 16.09 7.77 -5.40
N GLY A 299 14.85 7.71 -5.89
CA GLY A 299 13.72 7.32 -5.08
C GLY A 299 13.75 5.83 -4.76
N HIS A 300 12.87 5.40 -3.86
CA HIS A 300 12.79 4.01 -3.40
C HIS A 300 11.46 3.77 -2.67
N TYR A 301 11.14 2.52 -2.39
CA TYR A 301 10.02 2.18 -1.51
C TYR A 301 10.31 2.65 -0.09
N LYS A 302 9.38 3.44 0.48
CA LYS A 302 9.42 3.87 1.88
C LYS A 302 8.63 2.94 2.79
N ALA A 303 7.55 2.35 2.29
CA ALA A 303 6.61 1.61 3.11
C ALA A 303 6.10 0.34 2.41
N PHE A 304 5.85 -0.70 3.20
CA PHE A 304 5.10 -1.88 2.80
C PHE A 304 3.87 -2.05 3.69
N ILE A 305 2.71 -2.29 3.07
CA ILE A 305 1.42 -2.47 3.75
C ILE A 305 0.78 -3.77 3.25
N SER A 306 0.73 -4.77 4.12
CA SER A 306 -0.02 -6.01 3.87
C SER A 306 -1.37 -5.95 4.55
N TRP A 307 -2.45 -6.17 3.80
CA TRP A 307 -3.81 -6.05 4.33
C TRP A 307 -4.69 -7.24 3.92
N PRO A 308 -5.51 -7.77 4.84
CA PRO A 308 -6.42 -8.86 4.51
C PRO A 308 -7.56 -8.46 3.58
N PHE A 309 -7.86 -9.32 2.62
CA PHE A 309 -8.99 -9.23 1.70
C PHE A 309 -10.32 -9.09 2.45
N GLN A 310 -11.13 -8.13 2.00
CA GLN A 310 -12.49 -7.89 2.49
C GLN A 310 -13.48 -8.44 1.45
N ARG A 311 -14.39 -9.31 1.88
CA ARG A 311 -15.14 -10.17 0.95
C ARG A 311 -16.47 -9.56 0.53
N GLU A 312 -17.06 -8.75 1.40
CA GLU A 312 -18.42 -8.26 1.27
C GLU A 312 -18.55 -7.45 -0.04
N ASN A 313 -19.67 -7.62 -0.75
CA ASN A 313 -19.96 -6.94 -2.01
C ASN A 313 -18.96 -7.17 -3.16
N THR A 314 -18.07 -8.18 -3.06
CA THR A 314 -17.14 -8.55 -4.15
C THR A 314 -17.57 -9.85 -4.84
N PRO A 315 -17.33 -10.02 -6.15
CA PRO A 315 -17.49 -11.31 -6.82
C PRO A 315 -16.69 -12.45 -6.17
N LEU A 316 -15.45 -12.19 -5.74
CA LEU A 316 -14.57 -13.16 -5.09
C LEU A 316 -15.11 -13.58 -3.72
N GLY A 317 -15.79 -12.69 -3.01
CA GLY A 317 -16.46 -13.01 -1.75
C GLY A 317 -17.69 -13.92 -1.89
N ARG A 318 -18.14 -14.23 -3.11
CA ARG A 318 -19.19 -15.25 -3.35
C ARG A 318 -18.64 -16.67 -3.46
N VAL A 319 -17.31 -16.80 -3.55
CA VAL A 319 -16.61 -18.07 -3.57
C VAL A 319 -16.67 -18.69 -2.16
N ARG A 320 -16.76 -20.02 -2.07
CA ARG A 320 -16.93 -20.73 -0.79
C ARG A 320 -15.68 -20.61 0.08
N ASP A 321 -15.87 -20.48 1.39
CA ASP A 321 -14.74 -20.42 2.31
C ASP A 321 -14.08 -21.82 2.43
N TRP A 322 -12.79 -21.82 2.71
CA TRP A 322 -12.03 -23.02 3.07
C TRP A 322 -12.14 -23.27 4.57
N GLY A 323 -12.35 -24.53 4.96
CA GLY A 323 -12.61 -24.94 6.34
C GLY A 323 -14.10 -25.12 6.66
N ASP A 324 -15.00 -24.79 5.73
CA ASP A 324 -16.45 -24.97 5.91
C ASP A 324 -16.89 -26.44 5.86
N ARG A 325 -16.08 -27.32 5.26
CA ARG A 325 -16.37 -28.75 5.17
C ARG A 325 -15.60 -29.54 6.24
N PRO A 326 -16.18 -30.61 6.83
CA PRO A 326 -15.51 -31.42 7.86
C PRO A 326 -14.14 -31.93 7.42
N GLU A 327 -14.01 -32.40 6.17
CA GLU A 327 -12.75 -32.94 5.63
C GLU A 327 -11.61 -31.90 5.53
N GLU A 328 -11.93 -30.61 5.59
CA GLU A 328 -10.94 -29.51 5.50
C GLU A 328 -10.46 -29.05 6.87
N GLN A 329 -11.14 -29.48 7.93
CA GLN A 329 -10.77 -29.22 9.32
C GLN A 329 -9.85 -30.33 9.87
N GLU A 330 -9.74 -31.45 9.16
CA GLU A 330 -8.87 -32.57 9.52
C GLU A 330 -7.38 -32.18 9.46
N PRO A 331 -6.56 -32.66 10.40
CA PRO A 331 -5.11 -32.45 10.36
C PRO A 331 -4.49 -32.92 9.04
N GLY A 332 -3.78 -32.02 8.37
CA GLY A 332 -3.13 -32.31 7.07
C GLY A 332 -3.95 -31.95 5.84
N ALA A 333 -5.18 -31.44 5.99
CA ALA A 333 -5.91 -30.85 4.88
C ALA A 333 -5.11 -29.66 4.28
N VAL A 334 -4.86 -29.71 2.98
CA VAL A 334 -4.06 -28.70 2.27
C VAL A 334 -4.97 -27.78 1.47
N PHE A 335 -4.86 -26.48 1.71
CA PHE A 335 -5.61 -25.48 0.94
C PHE A 335 -5.20 -25.54 -0.54
N PRO A 336 -6.13 -25.52 -1.51
CA PRO A 336 -5.81 -25.59 -2.93
C PRO A 336 -4.83 -24.52 -3.41
N GLY A 337 -4.84 -23.33 -2.80
CA GLY A 337 -3.85 -22.28 -3.08
C GLY A 337 -2.43 -22.68 -2.68
N ASP A 338 -2.25 -23.41 -1.59
CA ASP A 338 -0.92 -23.89 -1.18
C ASP A 338 -0.38 -25.00 -2.09
N LEU A 339 -1.26 -25.76 -2.77
CA LEU A 339 -0.84 -26.75 -3.78
C LEU A 339 -0.36 -26.10 -5.08
N VAL A 340 -0.89 -24.91 -5.41
CA VAL A 340 -0.49 -24.15 -6.59
C VAL A 340 0.71 -23.26 -6.30
N ALA A 341 0.77 -22.65 -5.11
CA ALA A 341 1.77 -21.66 -4.78
C ALA A 341 3.20 -22.22 -4.76
N ASN A 342 4.14 -21.47 -5.32
CA ASN A 342 5.57 -21.73 -5.24
C ASN A 342 6.34 -20.40 -5.07
N LEU A 343 7.62 -20.48 -4.74
CA LEU A 343 8.45 -19.29 -4.47
C LEU A 343 8.84 -18.50 -5.75
N THR A 344 8.53 -19.05 -6.92
CA THR A 344 8.78 -18.45 -8.25
C THR A 344 7.54 -17.76 -8.83
N GLY A 345 6.35 -17.99 -8.26
CA GLY A 345 5.10 -17.34 -8.65
C GLY A 345 4.47 -17.86 -9.96
N ASP A 346 4.94 -18.99 -10.47
CA ASP A 346 4.57 -19.59 -11.77
C ASP A 346 3.91 -20.98 -11.63
N GLY A 347 3.41 -21.30 -10.43
CA GLY A 347 2.90 -22.64 -10.12
C GLY A 347 1.72 -23.11 -10.99
N ASP A 348 1.58 -24.42 -11.14
CA ASP A 348 0.56 -25.01 -12.02
C ASP A 348 -0.84 -24.92 -11.38
N PRO A 349 -1.79 -24.14 -11.96
CA PRO A 349 -3.14 -24.03 -11.44
C PRO A 349 -3.91 -25.36 -11.41
N ARG A 350 -3.44 -26.38 -12.13
CA ARG A 350 -4.04 -27.73 -12.17
C ARG A 350 -3.67 -28.58 -10.96
N ALA A 351 -2.62 -28.21 -10.23
CA ALA A 351 -2.20 -28.92 -9.01
C ALA A 351 -3.24 -28.83 -7.88
N GLY A 352 -3.98 -27.71 -7.82
CA GLY A 352 -5.12 -27.53 -6.92
C GLY A 352 -6.44 -27.57 -7.69
N THR A 353 -7.15 -28.70 -7.69
CA THR A 353 -8.42 -28.88 -8.44
C THR A 353 -9.50 -27.86 -8.09
N GLU A 354 -9.53 -27.38 -6.84
CA GLU A 354 -10.42 -26.32 -6.36
C GLU A 354 -9.74 -24.94 -6.25
N PHE A 355 -8.53 -24.76 -6.80
CA PHE A 355 -7.84 -23.46 -6.81
C PHE A 355 -8.73 -22.38 -7.42
N GLY A 356 -8.78 -21.21 -6.79
CA GLY A 356 -9.65 -20.08 -7.16
C GLY A 356 -11.16 -20.35 -7.07
N ARG A 357 -11.57 -21.52 -6.55
CA ARG A 357 -12.96 -21.86 -6.20
C ARG A 357 -13.19 -21.93 -4.70
N ARG A 358 -12.13 -21.73 -3.91
CA ARG A 358 -12.11 -21.66 -2.45
C ARG A 358 -11.33 -20.44 -1.99
N VAL A 359 -11.77 -19.81 -0.90
CA VAL A 359 -11.14 -18.63 -0.31
C VAL A 359 -10.73 -18.97 1.13
N ARG A 360 -9.47 -18.77 1.48
CA ARG A 360 -8.98 -18.86 2.86
C ARG A 360 -8.76 -17.46 3.42
N ARG A 361 -9.74 -16.98 4.18
CA ARG A 361 -9.70 -15.64 4.80
C ARG A 361 -8.65 -15.57 5.90
N ALA A 362 -7.96 -14.43 5.97
CA ALA A 362 -7.00 -14.16 7.03
C ALA A 362 -7.69 -13.48 8.22
N GLY A 363 -7.73 -14.17 9.36
CA GLY A 363 -8.11 -13.57 10.64
C GLY A 363 -6.97 -12.80 11.31
N ALA A 364 -7.19 -12.31 12.54
CA ALA A 364 -6.20 -11.49 13.27
C ALA A 364 -4.84 -12.18 13.44
N ILE A 365 -4.81 -13.47 13.78
CA ILE A 365 -3.56 -14.21 13.96
C ILE A 365 -2.78 -14.32 12.65
N GLU A 366 -3.45 -14.70 11.56
CA GLU A 366 -2.80 -14.83 10.25
C GLU A 366 -2.29 -13.49 9.72
N TYR A 367 -3.02 -12.42 10.01
CA TYR A 367 -2.59 -11.06 9.74
C TYR A 367 -1.30 -10.69 10.47
N LEU A 368 -1.28 -10.86 11.79
CA LEU A 368 -0.12 -10.55 12.63
C LEU A 368 1.11 -11.39 12.25
N ARG A 369 0.91 -12.67 11.88
CA ARG A 369 1.98 -13.54 11.36
C ARG A 369 2.56 -13.00 10.05
N THR A 370 1.68 -12.67 9.09
CA THR A 370 2.09 -12.13 7.80
C THR A 370 2.86 -10.83 7.99
N GLN A 371 2.38 -9.93 8.84
CA GLN A 371 3.06 -8.66 9.11
C GLN A 371 4.42 -8.82 9.80
N ALA A 372 4.52 -9.70 10.79
CA ALA A 372 5.78 -9.99 11.46
C ALA A 372 6.82 -10.54 10.48
N VAL A 373 6.41 -11.46 9.60
CA VAL A 373 7.28 -11.97 8.53
C VAL A 373 7.64 -10.85 7.55
N SER A 374 6.71 -9.96 7.17
CA SER A 374 7.04 -8.80 6.33
C SER A 374 8.16 -7.96 6.91
N ARG A 375 8.14 -7.64 8.22
CA ARG A 375 9.21 -6.89 8.90
C ARG A 375 10.54 -7.63 8.91
N LEU A 376 10.53 -8.94 9.15
CA LEU A 376 11.76 -9.76 9.20
C LEU A 376 12.34 -10.01 7.79
N PHE A 377 11.49 -10.12 6.78
CA PHE A 377 11.88 -10.52 5.43
C PHE A 377 12.27 -9.32 4.54
N LEU A 378 11.57 -8.19 4.67
CA LEU A 378 11.80 -6.96 3.91
C LEU A 378 12.85 -6.08 4.61
N ASP A 379 14.10 -6.55 4.64
CA ASP A 379 15.21 -5.87 5.31
C ASP A 379 15.54 -4.48 4.73
N ASN A 380 15.12 -4.23 3.49
CA ASN A 380 15.38 -3.03 2.70
C ASN A 380 14.13 -2.17 2.45
N ILE A 381 13.06 -2.36 3.23
CA ILE A 381 11.90 -1.45 3.29
C ILE A 381 11.86 -0.77 4.65
N TYR A 382 11.76 0.56 4.66
CA TYR A 382 11.93 1.34 5.88
C TYR A 382 10.76 1.09 6.85
N SER A 383 9.53 1.31 6.39
CA SER A 383 8.33 1.25 7.21
C SER A 383 7.45 0.05 6.90
N ILE A 384 6.85 -0.54 7.94
CA ILE A 384 5.77 -1.51 7.86
C ILE A 384 4.54 -0.91 8.51
N GLY A 385 3.48 -0.74 7.73
CA GLY A 385 2.23 -0.13 8.19
C GLY A 385 1.26 -1.14 8.82
N ALA A 386 0.55 -0.71 9.86
CA ALA A 386 -0.55 -1.46 10.46
C ALA A 386 -1.87 -1.24 9.71
N SER A 387 -2.56 -2.33 9.37
CA SER A 387 -3.80 -2.35 8.58
C SER A 387 -5.02 -2.38 9.50
N TRP A 388 -5.10 -1.41 10.40
CA TRP A 388 -6.26 -1.27 11.29
C TRP A 388 -7.55 -0.97 10.53
N VAL A 389 -7.47 -0.43 9.30
CA VAL A 389 -8.64 -0.15 8.45
C VAL A 389 -9.38 -1.43 8.10
N THR A 390 -8.68 -2.54 7.89
CA THR A 390 -9.29 -3.85 7.57
C THR A 390 -9.46 -4.74 8.79
N MET A 391 -8.54 -4.64 9.76
CA MET A 391 -8.49 -5.54 10.92
C MET A 391 -9.12 -4.97 12.19
N GLY A 392 -9.42 -3.68 12.19
CA GLY A 392 -9.92 -2.93 13.33
C GLY A 392 -8.83 -2.36 14.24
N PRO A 393 -9.19 -1.39 15.09
CA PRO A 393 -8.24 -0.58 15.85
C PRO A 393 -7.32 -1.39 16.79
N HIS A 394 -7.87 -2.35 17.53
CA HIS A 394 -7.10 -3.12 18.52
C HIS A 394 -6.14 -4.14 17.88
N VAL A 395 -6.49 -4.68 16.71
CA VAL A 395 -5.54 -5.53 15.96
C VAL A 395 -4.41 -4.67 15.41
N GLY A 396 -4.71 -3.47 14.89
CA GLY A 396 -3.69 -2.50 14.50
C GLY A 396 -2.80 -2.03 15.65
N GLN A 397 -3.37 -1.86 16.85
CA GLN A 397 -2.61 -1.58 18.06
C GLN A 397 -1.65 -2.73 18.40
N THR A 398 -2.13 -3.96 18.34
CA THR A 398 -1.32 -5.17 18.57
C THR A 398 -0.22 -5.31 17.53
N ALA A 399 -0.48 -4.93 16.28
CA ALA A 399 0.49 -4.95 15.18
C ALA A 399 1.77 -4.13 15.46
N LEU A 400 1.71 -3.11 16.33
CA LEU A 400 2.90 -2.36 16.76
C LEU A 400 3.93 -3.23 17.50
N ALA A 401 3.49 -4.33 18.12
CA ALA A 401 4.35 -5.35 18.74
C ALA A 401 4.63 -6.55 17.81
N PHE A 402 4.21 -6.48 16.54
CA PHE A 402 4.44 -7.48 15.50
C PHE A 402 5.19 -6.86 14.31
N GLY A 403 6.00 -5.83 14.56
CA GLY A 403 6.92 -5.25 13.59
C GLY A 403 6.42 -4.00 12.85
N ALA A 404 5.18 -3.56 13.09
CA ALA A 404 4.70 -2.29 12.56
C ALA A 404 5.32 -1.10 13.31
N ASN A 405 5.81 -0.11 12.58
CA ASN A 405 6.26 1.17 13.15
C ASN A 405 5.24 2.29 12.94
N ASP A 406 4.25 2.08 12.08
CA ASP A 406 3.34 3.11 11.59
C ASP A 406 1.89 2.65 11.64
N MET A 407 1.02 3.48 12.20
CA MET A 407 -0.42 3.26 12.26
C MET A 407 -1.16 3.79 11.02
N GLY A 408 -0.48 4.20 9.95
CA GLY A 408 -1.13 4.76 8.78
C GLY A 408 -1.80 6.10 9.05
N SER A 409 -2.89 6.38 8.36
CA SER A 409 -3.47 7.73 8.31
C SER A 409 -4.64 7.96 9.27
N VAL A 410 -4.85 9.20 9.68
CA VAL A 410 -6.16 9.68 10.13
C VAL A 410 -7.15 9.56 8.97
N MET A 411 -8.26 8.88 9.20
CA MET A 411 -9.23 8.61 8.14
C MET A 411 -10.43 9.55 8.27
N MET A 412 -10.43 10.59 7.42
CA MET A 412 -11.57 11.51 7.27
C MET A 412 -12.68 10.90 6.39
N GLU A 413 -12.32 10.04 5.45
CA GLU A 413 -13.19 9.41 4.46
C GLU A 413 -12.59 8.06 4.05
N GLU A 414 -13.43 7.04 3.84
CA GLU A 414 -13.04 5.75 3.26
C GLU A 414 -14.16 5.26 2.33
N ASN A 415 -13.86 5.12 1.03
CA ASN A 415 -14.83 4.66 0.04
C ASN A 415 -14.57 3.25 -0.52
N VAL A 416 -13.33 2.75 -0.50
CA VAL A 416 -12.94 1.50 -1.17
C VAL A 416 -13.18 0.29 -0.27
N VAL A 417 -12.62 0.31 0.93
CA VAL A 417 -12.79 -0.74 1.96
C VAL A 417 -14.22 -0.71 2.51
N SER A 418 -14.83 0.47 2.62
CA SER A 418 -16.24 0.66 2.99
C SER A 418 -17.18 0.02 1.97
N ALA A 419 -16.89 0.14 0.66
CA ALA A 419 -17.65 -0.56 -0.37
C ALA A 419 -17.58 -2.09 -0.18
N ALA A 420 -16.44 -2.58 0.34
CA ALA A 420 -16.24 -3.97 0.71
C ALA A 420 -16.69 -4.31 2.15
N GLY A 421 -17.58 -3.50 2.75
CA GLY A 421 -18.26 -3.79 4.02
C GLY A 421 -17.54 -3.41 5.31
N THR A 422 -16.33 -2.85 5.22
CA THR A 422 -15.51 -2.53 6.41
C THR A 422 -15.32 -1.01 6.56
N THR A 423 -15.68 -0.46 7.71
CA THR A 423 -15.90 1.00 7.88
C THR A 423 -15.16 1.59 9.08
N TYR A 424 -14.00 1.03 9.45
CA TYR A 424 -13.20 1.61 10.52
C TYR A 424 -12.64 2.97 10.10
N CYS A 425 -12.96 4.02 10.84
CA CYS A 425 -12.38 5.35 10.71
C CYS A 425 -11.83 5.79 12.07
N LEU A 426 -10.56 6.21 12.10
CA LEU A 426 -9.89 6.69 13.30
C LEU A 426 -9.47 8.15 13.14
N ASN A 427 -9.78 8.96 14.15
CA ASN A 427 -9.28 10.33 14.27
C ASN A 427 -7.95 10.38 15.04
N GLU A 428 -7.27 11.53 14.96
CA GLU A 428 -5.95 11.72 15.56
C GLU A 428 -5.90 11.38 17.07
N PRO A 429 -6.83 11.84 17.93
CA PRO A 429 -6.83 11.46 19.34
C PRO A 429 -6.91 9.95 19.57
N VAL A 430 -7.71 9.22 18.79
CA VAL A 430 -7.81 7.76 18.93
C VAL A 430 -6.53 7.06 18.49
N LEU A 431 -5.91 7.47 17.38
CA LEU A 431 -4.62 6.93 16.96
C LEU A 431 -3.53 7.17 18.01
N CYS A 432 -3.44 8.40 18.54
CA CYS A 432 -2.50 8.73 19.61
C CYS A 432 -2.74 7.87 20.86
N ARG A 433 -4.00 7.68 21.26
CA ARG A 433 -4.35 6.83 22.40
C ARG A 433 -3.92 5.38 22.18
N LEU A 434 -4.24 4.79 21.02
CA LEU A 434 -3.89 3.40 20.70
C LEU A 434 -2.37 3.19 20.74
N ILE A 435 -1.60 4.09 20.12
CA ILE A 435 -0.14 4.03 20.13
C ILE A 435 0.41 4.06 21.56
N ARG A 436 -0.15 4.93 22.42
CA ARG A 436 0.32 5.09 23.79
C ARG A 436 -0.08 3.97 24.72
N GLU A 437 -1.29 3.46 24.60
CA GLU A 437 -1.74 2.28 25.33
C GLU A 437 -0.96 1.02 24.90
N ALA A 438 -0.38 1.00 23.69
CA ALA A 438 0.59 -0.02 23.27
C ALA A 438 2.01 0.18 23.85
N GLY A 439 2.25 1.23 24.63
CA GLY A 439 3.52 1.50 25.29
C GLY A 439 4.49 2.40 24.52
N PHE A 440 4.03 3.11 23.49
CA PHE A 440 4.86 3.98 22.65
C PHE A 440 4.47 5.46 22.75
N ILE A 441 5.30 6.35 22.23
CA ILE A 441 5.04 7.77 22.08
C ILE A 441 4.53 8.03 20.65
N PRO A 442 3.31 8.54 20.48
CA PRO A 442 2.78 8.86 19.15
C PRO A 442 3.50 10.04 18.52
N ALA A 443 3.77 9.94 17.22
CA ALA A 443 4.37 11.02 16.44
C ALA A 443 3.70 11.18 15.06
N GLN A 444 3.35 12.41 14.72
CA GLN A 444 2.89 12.77 13.37
C GLN A 444 4.11 12.82 12.44
N ARG A 445 4.02 12.14 11.30
CA ARG A 445 5.02 12.18 10.21
C ARG A 445 4.47 12.76 8.92
N ASP A 446 5.36 13.05 7.97
CA ASP A 446 5.02 13.28 6.57
C ASP A 446 5.15 12.01 5.69
N ASN A 447 5.12 12.17 4.36
CA ASN A 447 5.30 11.07 3.40
C ASN A 447 6.73 10.50 3.39
N ALA A 448 7.72 11.35 3.62
CA ALA A 448 9.13 10.99 3.66
C ALA A 448 9.52 10.25 4.95
N TYR A 449 8.60 10.18 5.93
CA TYR A 449 8.75 9.68 7.29
C TYR A 449 9.54 10.61 8.21
N ASP A 450 9.63 11.89 7.86
CA ASP A 450 10.17 12.91 8.76
C ASP A 450 9.13 13.24 9.84
N ILE A 451 9.60 13.37 11.08
CA ILE A 451 8.74 13.62 12.24
C ILE A 451 8.37 15.10 12.27
N LEU A 452 7.08 15.38 12.11
CA LEU A 452 6.51 16.72 12.20
C LEU A 452 6.22 17.12 13.64
N ARG A 453 5.65 16.19 14.43
CA ARG A 453 5.26 16.44 15.84
C ARG A 453 5.40 15.19 16.68
N VAL A 454 5.90 15.34 17.91
CA VAL A 454 5.94 14.29 18.93
C VAL A 454 4.93 14.60 20.01
N HIS A 455 4.12 13.63 20.40
CA HIS A 455 2.99 13.81 21.32
C HIS A 455 3.26 13.20 22.71
N ASP A 456 4.18 13.79 23.48
CA ASP A 456 4.50 13.32 24.85
C ASP A 456 4.17 14.33 25.97
N THR A 457 3.48 15.42 25.66
CA THR A 457 3.14 16.46 26.65
C THR A 457 1.70 16.33 27.14
N ALA A 458 1.29 17.17 28.10
CA ALA A 458 -0.12 17.26 28.51
C ALA A 458 -1.04 17.78 27.38
N SER A 459 -0.48 18.46 26.37
CA SER A 459 -1.21 18.99 25.23
C SER A 459 -1.39 17.99 24.08
N SER A 460 -0.94 16.74 24.24
CA SER A 460 -1.12 15.69 23.23
C SER A 460 -2.59 15.47 22.87
N PRO A 461 -2.92 15.16 21.59
CA PRO A 461 -4.30 15.06 21.11
C PRO A 461 -5.21 14.18 21.96
N ASP A 462 -4.74 13.00 22.36
CA ASP A 462 -5.48 12.07 23.21
C ASP A 462 -5.59 12.52 24.67
N ARG A 463 -4.55 13.18 25.22
CA ARG A 463 -4.54 13.63 26.62
C ARG A 463 -5.44 14.85 26.86
N ARG A 464 -5.83 15.56 25.79
CA ARG A 464 -6.81 16.65 25.83
C ARG A 464 -8.26 16.18 25.84
N VAL A 465 -8.53 14.91 25.50
CA VAL A 465 -9.90 14.37 25.43
C VAL A 465 -10.42 14.08 26.83
N THR A 466 -11.44 14.81 27.25
CA THR A 466 -12.13 14.59 28.53
C THR A 466 -13.35 13.68 28.42
N ASP A 467 -13.97 13.63 27.23
CA ASP A 467 -15.10 12.72 26.93
C ASP A 467 -14.81 11.90 25.67
N TRP A 468 -14.49 10.62 25.87
CA TRP A 468 -14.23 9.67 24.79
C TRP A 468 -15.50 9.20 24.07
N SER A 469 -16.70 9.51 24.59
CA SER A 469 -17.97 9.11 23.96
C SER A 469 -18.14 9.71 22.56
N ALA A 470 -17.58 10.91 22.33
CA ALA A 470 -17.57 11.60 21.04
C ALA A 470 -16.56 11.05 20.02
N HIS A 471 -15.61 10.21 20.46
CA HIS A 471 -14.50 9.69 19.65
C HIS A 471 -14.67 8.21 19.29
N ARG A 472 -15.89 7.66 19.42
CA ARG A 472 -16.19 6.29 18.96
C ARG A 472 -15.96 6.18 17.45
N ALA A 473 -15.42 5.04 17.00
CA ALA A 473 -15.30 4.74 15.58
C ALA A 473 -16.69 4.87 14.92
N LYS A 474 -16.83 5.85 14.03
CA LYS A 474 -18.06 6.07 13.27
C LYS A 474 -17.96 5.26 11.98
N ARG A 475 -19.09 4.71 11.51
CA ARG A 475 -19.20 4.24 10.13
C ARG A 475 -19.38 5.48 9.26
N LEU A 476 -18.34 5.91 8.58
CA LEU A 476 -18.45 6.98 7.58
C LEU A 476 -18.57 6.31 6.21
N HIS A 477 -19.81 6.10 5.76
CA HIS A 477 -20.08 5.96 4.33
C HIS A 477 -20.72 7.27 3.88
N VAL A 478 -19.98 8.10 3.15
CA VAL A 478 -20.54 9.30 2.53
C VAL A 478 -20.82 8.95 1.08
N GLN A 479 -21.95 8.28 0.86
CA GLN A 479 -22.58 8.28 -0.46
C GLN A 479 -22.92 9.74 -0.78
N THR A 480 -22.63 10.20 -1.99
CA THR A 480 -23.25 11.41 -2.57
C THR A 480 -24.73 11.44 -2.17
N GLU A 481 -25.23 12.59 -1.71
CA GLU A 481 -26.61 12.73 -1.27
C GLU A 481 -27.56 12.05 -2.27
N PRO A 482 -28.43 11.12 -1.83
CA PRO A 482 -29.38 10.50 -2.73
C PRO A 482 -30.31 11.60 -3.27
N PRO A 483 -30.67 11.57 -4.57
CA PRO A 483 -31.73 12.46 -5.06
C PRO A 483 -32.99 12.22 -4.23
N GLU A 484 -33.70 13.29 -3.89
CA GLU A 484 -34.92 13.27 -3.05
C GLU A 484 -35.80 12.07 -3.41
N ALA A 485 -36.04 11.20 -2.42
CA ALA A 485 -36.87 10.03 -2.60
C ALA A 485 -38.28 10.46 -3.02
N ALA A 486 -38.63 10.21 -4.28
CA ALA A 486 -40.01 10.28 -4.73
C ALA A 486 -40.80 9.23 -3.93
N THR A 487 -41.71 9.70 -3.07
CA THR A 487 -42.68 8.87 -2.36
C THR A 487 -43.51 8.09 -3.37
N VAL A 488 -43.29 6.77 -3.44
CA VAL A 488 -44.17 5.84 -4.16
C VAL A 488 -45.22 5.35 -3.17
N GLU A 489 -46.47 5.74 -3.39
CA GLU A 489 -47.61 5.19 -2.65
C GLU A 489 -47.84 3.71 -3.01
N LEU A 490 -47.76 2.85 -2.01
CA LEU A 490 -48.10 1.43 -2.12
C LEU A 490 -49.62 1.26 -2.00
N THR A 491 -50.33 1.11 -3.12
CA THR A 491 -51.72 0.63 -3.14
C THR A 491 -51.74 -0.88 -2.95
N THR A 492 -52.32 -1.35 -1.84
CA THR A 492 -52.62 -2.76 -1.63
C THR A 492 -54.03 -3.06 -2.14
N SER A 493 -54.17 -3.86 -3.19
CA SER A 493 -55.45 -4.43 -3.59
C SER A 493 -55.64 -5.78 -2.88
N ALA A 494 -56.62 -5.82 -1.97
CA ALA A 494 -57.10 -7.07 -1.40
C ALA A 494 -58.06 -7.73 -2.40
N ALA A 495 -57.73 -8.94 -2.85
CA ALA A 495 -58.65 -9.79 -3.58
C ALA A 495 -59.35 -10.73 -2.59
N SER A 496 -60.68 -10.63 -2.54
CA SER A 496 -61.62 -11.57 -1.93
C SER A 496 -61.90 -12.76 -2.82
#